data_AF-A0A950X817-F1
#
_entry.id   AF-A0A950X817-F1
#
_cell.length_a   1.000
_cell.length_b   1.000
_cell.length_c   1.000
_cell.angle_alpha   90.00
_cell.angle_beta   90.00
_cell.angle_gamma   90.00
#
_symmetry.space_group_name_H-M   'P 1'
#
loop_
_entity.id
_entity.type
_entity.pdbx_description
1 polymer ?
#
loop_
_entity_poly.entity_id
_entity_poly.type
_entity_poly.pdbx_seq_one_letter_code
_entity_poly.pdbx_strand_id
1 'polypeptide(L)'
;VKAANSGKVIYADRLGIYGNCIIIDHGYSLQSLYGHLSRIGVKVGDMIQKEQQIGISGSTGMAFGDHVHFSMLIAGDQVDPKEWWDEHWIHDRILSKIGPNAGKEMSASAKPREQPPAPKHKKSHKR
;
A
#
# COMPACT_ATOMS: atom_id res chain seq x y z
N VAL A 1 -2.35 10.11 -7.95
CA VAL A 1 -2.02 8.66 -7.81
C VAL A 1 -2.84 8.08 -6.67
N LYS A 2 -3.54 6.98 -6.94
CA LYS A 2 -4.39 6.28 -5.98
C LYS A 2 -3.88 4.87 -5.73
N ALA A 3 -4.17 4.33 -4.55
CA ALA A 3 -3.81 2.96 -4.21
C ALA A 3 -4.67 1.95 -4.96
N ALA A 4 -4.03 0.99 -5.63
CA ALA A 4 -4.69 -0.09 -6.36
C ALA A 4 -5.51 -1.02 -5.45
N ASN A 5 -5.08 -1.19 -4.19
CA ASN A 5 -5.79 -1.96 -3.20
C ASN A 5 -5.50 -1.47 -1.78
N SER A 6 -6.30 -1.92 -0.81
CA SER A 6 -6.10 -1.63 0.61
C SER A 6 -4.84 -2.30 1.13
N GLY A 7 -4.14 -1.68 2.09
CA GLY A 7 -2.90 -2.23 2.62
C GLY A 7 -2.19 -1.30 3.59
N LYS A 8 -0.97 -1.66 3.98
CA LYS A 8 -0.11 -0.87 4.85
C LYS A 8 1.06 -0.31 4.05
N VAL A 9 1.34 0.99 4.22
CA VAL A 9 2.55 1.59 3.63
C VAL A 9 3.78 1.03 4.34
N ILE A 10 4.65 0.34 3.58
CA ILE A 10 5.91 -0.21 4.08
C ILE A 10 7.12 0.62 3.65
N TYR A 11 6.97 1.46 2.63
CA TYR A 11 8.00 2.38 2.16
C TYR A 11 7.37 3.67 1.61
N ALA A 12 7.96 4.82 1.92
CA ALA A 12 7.51 6.13 1.47
C ALA A 12 8.69 7.12 1.48
N ASP A 13 9.62 6.97 0.53
CA ASP A 13 10.81 7.82 0.40
C ASP A 13 11.39 7.74 -1.02
N ARG A 14 12.55 8.34 -1.26
CA ARG A 14 13.28 8.28 -2.54
C ARG A 14 14.05 6.97 -2.69
N LEU A 15 13.73 6.21 -3.74
CA LEU A 15 14.32 4.90 -4.04
C LEU A 15 15.01 4.87 -5.41
N GLY A 16 16.33 5.13 -5.43
CA GLY A 16 17.17 4.93 -6.63
C GLY A 16 16.58 5.50 -7.92
N ILE A 17 16.45 4.65 -8.94
CA ILE A 17 15.90 5.02 -10.26
C ILE A 17 14.41 5.34 -10.21
N TYR A 18 13.67 4.83 -9.22
CA TYR A 18 12.24 5.08 -9.08
C TYR A 18 11.92 6.48 -8.56
N GLY A 19 12.92 7.26 -8.11
CA GLY A 19 12.66 8.59 -7.55
C GLY A 19 11.82 8.49 -6.27
N ASN A 20 10.91 9.42 -6.05
CA ASN A 20 9.98 9.34 -4.92
C ASN A 20 9.03 8.17 -5.12
N CYS A 21 9.00 7.28 -4.13
CA CYS A 21 8.39 5.98 -4.24
C CYS A 21 7.51 5.67 -3.02
N ILE A 22 6.39 5.01 -3.25
CA ILE A 22 5.53 4.44 -2.22
C ILE A 22 5.42 2.94 -2.48
N ILE A 23 5.59 2.12 -1.45
CA ILE A 23 5.32 0.68 -1.50
C ILE A 23 4.25 0.35 -0.46
N ILE A 24 3.18 -0.30 -0.90
CA ILE A 24 2.06 -0.72 -0.06
C ILE A 24 2.03 -2.25 -0.03
N ASP A 25 2.04 -2.82 1.18
CA ASP A 25 1.82 -4.24 1.41
C ASP A 25 0.32 -4.53 1.59
N HIS A 26 -0.19 -5.43 0.77
CA HIS A 26 -1.59 -5.86 0.75
C HIS A 26 -1.81 -7.15 1.55
N GLY A 27 -0.76 -7.68 2.19
CA GLY A 27 -0.77 -8.95 2.91
C GLY A 27 -0.14 -10.08 2.08
N TYR A 28 0.27 -11.14 2.77
CA TYR A 28 0.97 -12.28 2.14
C TYR A 28 2.19 -11.89 1.30
N SER A 29 2.84 -10.78 1.66
CA SER A 29 3.97 -10.18 0.92
C SER A 29 3.62 -9.73 -0.51
N LEU A 30 2.34 -9.63 -0.87
CA LEU A 30 1.89 -9.03 -2.12
C LEU A 30 1.90 -7.51 -1.98
N GLN A 31 2.68 -6.83 -2.82
CA GLN A 31 2.90 -5.40 -2.69
C GLN A 31 2.65 -4.68 -4.02
N SER A 32 2.25 -3.40 -3.94
CA SER A 32 2.25 -2.49 -5.07
C SER A 32 3.27 -1.36 -4.86
N LEU A 33 3.99 -1.02 -5.92
CA LEU A 33 5.00 0.04 -5.95
C LEU A 33 4.53 1.17 -6.87
N TYR A 34 4.67 2.41 -6.41
CA TYR A 34 4.33 3.63 -7.14
C TYR A 34 5.55 4.56 -7.16
N GLY A 35 6.23 4.64 -8.30
CA GLY A 35 7.42 5.45 -8.51
C GLY A 35 7.19 6.71 -9.34
N HIS A 36 8.27 7.47 -9.51
CA HIS A 36 8.40 8.74 -10.22
C HIS A 36 7.55 9.89 -9.66
N LEU A 37 7.08 9.77 -8.42
CA LEU A 37 6.13 10.73 -7.85
C LEU A 37 6.76 12.13 -7.70
N SER A 38 5.99 13.19 -7.92
CA SER A 38 6.41 14.55 -7.54
C SER A 38 6.21 14.80 -6.05
N ARG A 39 5.20 14.16 -5.45
CA ARG A 39 4.87 14.29 -4.03
C ARG A 39 4.37 12.98 -3.43
N ILE A 40 4.94 12.62 -2.29
CA ILE A 40 4.48 11.53 -1.42
C ILE A 40 3.43 12.12 -0.45
N GLY A 41 2.25 11.51 -0.39
CA GLY A 41 1.12 11.96 0.42
C GLY A 41 0.85 11.12 1.68
N VAL A 42 1.67 10.10 1.93
CA VAL A 42 1.50 9.11 3.02
C VAL A 42 2.81 8.88 3.74
N LYS A 43 2.76 8.21 4.88
CA LYS A 43 3.92 7.85 5.70
C LYS A 43 3.99 6.34 5.90
N VAL A 44 5.20 5.84 6.14
CA VAL A 44 5.39 4.45 6.55
C VAL A 44 4.54 4.14 7.78
N GLY A 45 3.80 3.05 7.72
CA GLY A 45 2.87 2.63 8.77
C GLY A 45 1.41 3.01 8.53
N ASP A 46 1.12 3.93 7.60
CA ASP A 46 -0.26 4.32 7.29
C ASP A 46 -1.06 3.12 6.73
N MET A 47 -2.31 2.99 7.19
CA MET A 47 -3.29 2.07 6.61
C MET A 47 -4.03 2.79 5.49
N ILE A 48 -4.01 2.20 4.30
CA ILE A 48 -4.56 2.78 3.07
C ILE A 48 -5.76 1.95 2.63
N GLN A 49 -6.80 2.63 2.17
CA GLN A 49 -7.94 2.00 1.51
C GLN A 49 -7.74 1.97 -0.01
N LYS A 50 -8.30 0.97 -0.68
CA LYS A 50 -8.41 0.94 -2.14
C LYS A 50 -9.00 2.28 -2.64
N GLU A 51 -8.45 2.79 -3.75
CA GLU A 51 -8.78 4.09 -4.36
C GLU A 51 -8.41 5.34 -3.55
N GLN A 52 -7.82 5.20 -2.35
CA GLN A 52 -7.35 6.35 -1.59
C GLN A 52 -6.20 7.05 -2.31
N GLN A 53 -6.22 8.37 -2.34
CA GLN A 53 -5.14 9.18 -2.90
C GLN A 53 -3.89 9.08 -2.01
N ILE A 54 -2.76 8.69 -2.61
CA ILE A 54 -1.49 8.45 -1.90
C ILE A 54 -0.35 9.37 -2.34
N GLY A 55 -0.48 10.03 -3.49
CA GLY A 55 0.55 10.89 -4.05
C GLY A 55 0.15 11.57 -5.35
N ILE A 56 1.10 12.30 -5.92
CA ILE A 56 0.97 13.04 -7.20
C ILE A 56 2.04 12.50 -8.15
N SER A 57 1.67 12.26 -9.42
CA SER A 57 2.61 11.79 -10.45
C SER A 57 3.68 12.85 -10.71
N GLY A 58 4.75 12.47 -11.37
CA GLY A 58 5.80 13.39 -11.73
C GLY A 58 6.88 12.70 -12.56
N SER A 59 8.08 13.27 -12.48
CA SER A 59 9.23 12.84 -13.26
C SER A 59 10.50 12.69 -12.40
N THR A 60 10.35 12.32 -11.13
CA THR A 60 11.52 12.14 -10.25
C THR A 60 12.24 10.81 -10.53
N GLY A 61 13.55 10.76 -10.26
CA GLY A 61 14.36 9.57 -10.57
C GLY A 61 14.75 9.51 -12.04
N MET A 62 14.77 8.32 -12.64
CA MET A 62 15.04 8.08 -14.05
C MET A 62 13.73 8.00 -14.83
N ALA A 63 13.05 9.14 -14.97
CA ALA A 63 11.80 9.27 -15.70
C ALA A 63 12.00 10.12 -16.97
N PHE A 64 11.46 9.68 -18.10
CA PHE A 64 11.51 10.41 -19.38
C PHE A 64 10.34 11.41 -19.57
N GLY A 65 9.59 11.70 -18.50
CA GLY A 65 8.41 12.56 -18.52
C GLY A 65 7.52 12.32 -17.31
N ASP A 66 6.41 13.08 -17.20
CA ASP A 66 5.43 12.88 -16.13
C ASP A 66 4.66 11.57 -16.36
N HIS A 67 4.87 10.61 -15.48
CA HIS A 67 4.14 9.36 -15.44
C HIS A 67 4.23 8.71 -14.06
N VAL A 68 3.57 7.57 -13.88
CA VAL A 68 3.72 6.73 -12.69
C VAL A 68 4.40 5.44 -13.13
N HIS A 69 5.50 5.09 -12.46
CA HIS A 69 6.00 3.72 -12.52
C HIS A 69 5.15 2.87 -11.59
N PHE A 70 4.44 1.87 -12.12
CA PHE A 70 3.64 0.95 -11.32
C PHE A 70 4.20 -0.46 -11.43
N SER A 71 4.39 -1.13 -10.30
CA SER A 71 4.81 -2.54 -10.26
C SER A 71 4.02 -3.30 -9.22
N MET A 72 3.82 -4.59 -9.47
CA MET A 72 3.44 -5.56 -8.45
C MET A 72 4.68 -6.31 -8.00
N LEU A 73 4.75 -6.64 -6.71
CA LEU A 73 5.84 -7.38 -6.11
C LEU A 73 5.32 -8.52 -5.25
N ILE A 74 6.05 -9.63 -5.20
CA ILE A 74 5.88 -10.67 -4.17
C ILE A 74 7.19 -10.75 -3.40
N ALA A 75 7.14 -10.50 -2.09
CA ALA A 75 8.31 -10.52 -1.23
C ALA A 75 9.48 -9.64 -1.74
N GLY A 76 9.17 -8.58 -2.48
CA GLY A 76 10.15 -7.66 -3.07
C GLY A 76 10.57 -7.98 -4.51
N ASP A 77 10.21 -9.15 -5.04
CA ASP A 77 10.50 -9.52 -6.43
C ASP A 77 9.40 -9.02 -7.36
N GLN A 78 9.77 -8.39 -8.48
CA GLN A 78 8.81 -7.88 -9.46
C GLN A 78 8.11 -9.02 -10.19
N VAL A 79 6.79 -8.91 -10.30
CA VAL A 79 5.93 -9.85 -11.01
C VAL A 79 5.06 -9.12 -12.04
N ASP A 80 4.51 -9.85 -13.02
CA ASP A 80 3.65 -9.25 -14.03
C ASP A 80 2.36 -8.71 -13.38
N PRO A 81 2.08 -7.40 -13.42
CA PRO A 81 0.88 -6.85 -12.83
C PRO A 81 -0.42 -7.43 -13.41
N LYS A 82 -0.43 -7.86 -14.69
CA LYS A 82 -1.63 -8.38 -15.35
C LYS A 82 -2.20 -9.60 -14.63
N GLU A 83 -1.33 -10.45 -14.10
CA GLU A 83 -1.71 -11.64 -13.32
C GLU A 83 -2.55 -11.27 -12.10
N TRP A 84 -2.26 -10.12 -11.48
CA TRP A 84 -2.87 -9.69 -10.22
C TRP A 84 -4.14 -8.85 -10.42
N TRP A 85 -4.53 -8.60 -11.67
CA TRP A 85 -5.77 -7.89 -12.01
C TRP A 85 -6.74 -8.79 -12.78
N ASP A 86 -6.30 -9.99 -13.18
CA ASP A 86 -7.10 -11.00 -13.85
C ASP A 86 -7.74 -11.93 -12.82
N GLU A 87 -9.07 -11.87 -12.71
CA GLU A 87 -9.83 -12.68 -11.76
C GLU A 87 -9.70 -14.19 -12.00
N HIS A 88 -9.61 -14.63 -13.27
CA HIS A 88 -9.42 -16.05 -13.60
C HIS A 88 -8.02 -16.52 -13.19
N TRP A 89 -6.98 -15.73 -13.47
CA TRP A 89 -5.62 -16.08 -13.05
C TRP A 89 -5.54 -16.20 -11.53
N ILE A 90 -6.10 -15.22 -10.79
CA ILE A 90 -6.14 -15.24 -9.33
C ILE A 90 -6.88 -16.48 -8.83
N HIS A 91 -8.04 -16.79 -9.42
CA HIS A 91 -8.79 -17.97 -9.04
C HIS A 91 -7.98 -19.26 -9.23
N ASP A 92 -7.42 -19.46 -10.41
CA ASP A 92 -6.77 -20.71 -10.79
C ASP A 92 -5.41 -20.91 -10.11
N ARG A 93 -4.66 -19.83 -9.90
CA ARG A 93 -3.30 -19.90 -9.35
C ARG A 93 -3.24 -19.71 -7.86
N ILE A 94 -4.20 -18.99 -7.28
CA ILE A 94 -4.21 -18.64 -5.87
C ILE A 94 -5.41 -19.30 -5.20
N LEU A 95 -6.63 -18.81 -5.44
CA LEU A 95 -7.80 -19.15 -4.61
C LEU A 95 -8.16 -20.63 -4.63
N SER A 96 -8.01 -21.32 -5.76
CA SER A 96 -8.26 -22.76 -5.87
C SER A 96 -7.33 -23.61 -5.00
N LYS A 97 -6.17 -23.06 -4.62
CA LYS A 97 -5.12 -23.75 -3.86
C LYS A 97 -5.12 -23.37 -2.38
N ILE A 98 -5.73 -22.26 -2.01
CA ILE A 98 -5.91 -21.91 -0.60
C ILE A 98 -7.19 -22.59 -0.12
N GLY A 99 -7.08 -23.49 0.86
CA GLY A 99 -8.20 -24.32 1.33
C GLY A 99 -9.45 -23.51 1.70
N PRO A 100 -10.62 -24.17 1.82
CA PRO A 100 -11.95 -23.54 1.88
C PRO A 100 -12.19 -22.51 2.98
N ASN A 101 -11.24 -22.34 3.92
CA ASN A 101 -11.32 -21.38 5.02
C ASN A 101 -10.59 -20.05 4.76
N ALA A 102 -9.78 -19.91 3.70
CA ALA A 102 -8.98 -18.70 3.49
C ALA A 102 -9.81 -17.47 3.06
N GLY A 103 -10.88 -17.67 2.30
CA GLY A 103 -11.75 -16.57 1.85
C GLY A 103 -12.69 -15.99 2.92
N LYS A 104 -12.90 -16.71 4.04
CA LYS A 104 -13.84 -16.32 5.11
C LYS A 104 -13.27 -15.29 6.09
N GLU A 105 -11.96 -15.23 6.26
CA GLU A 105 -11.32 -14.24 7.15
C GLU A 105 -11.28 -12.83 6.54
N MET A 106 -11.43 -12.72 5.21
CA MET A 106 -11.36 -11.47 4.45
C MET A 106 -12.48 -10.46 4.78
N SER A 107 -13.62 -10.91 5.33
CA SER A 107 -14.76 -10.04 5.69
C SER A 107 -14.87 -9.71 7.19
N ALA A 108 -14.08 -10.38 8.05
CA ALA A 108 -14.26 -10.30 9.51
C ALA A 108 -13.37 -9.24 10.22
N SER A 109 -12.31 -8.74 9.58
CA SER A 109 -11.36 -7.79 10.21
C SER A 109 -11.77 -6.31 10.17
N ALA A 110 -12.96 -5.98 9.66
CA ALA A 110 -13.46 -4.60 9.57
C ALA A 110 -14.17 -4.11 10.84
N LYS A 111 -13.72 -4.50 12.04
CA LYS A 111 -14.13 -3.82 13.28
C LYS A 111 -13.06 -2.81 13.70
N PRO A 112 -13.38 -1.51 13.82
CA PRO A 112 -12.45 -0.52 14.33
C PRO A 112 -12.01 -0.92 15.74
N ARG A 113 -10.71 -1.07 15.94
CA ARG A 113 -10.13 -1.23 17.29
C ARG A 113 -10.31 0.09 18.02
N GLU A 114 -11.17 0.10 19.02
CA GLU A 114 -11.46 1.26 19.87
C GLU A 114 -10.15 1.79 20.47
N GLN A 115 -9.82 3.05 20.19
CA GLN A 115 -8.62 3.69 20.74
C GLN A 115 -8.83 3.94 22.24
N PRO A 116 -7.89 3.57 23.13
CA PRO A 116 -8.00 3.92 24.53
C PRO A 116 -7.96 5.45 24.71
N PRO A 117 -8.71 6.00 25.69
CA PRO A 117 -8.86 7.44 25.84
C PRO A 117 -7.52 8.12 26.15
N ALA A 118 -7.29 9.26 25.49
CA ALA A 118 -6.08 10.07 25.62
C ALA A 118 -5.83 10.51 27.09
N PRO A 119 -4.57 10.58 27.53
CA PRO A 119 -4.23 10.99 28.89
C PRO A 119 -4.54 12.48 29.10
N LYS A 120 -5.24 12.79 30.20
CA LYS A 120 -5.58 14.16 30.60
C LYS A 120 -4.31 14.91 31.04
N HIS A 121 -3.92 15.95 30.31
CA HIS A 121 -2.88 16.89 30.72
C HIS A 121 -3.29 17.63 32.00
N LYS A 122 -2.57 17.39 33.10
CA LYS A 122 -2.61 18.27 34.28
C LYS A 122 -1.87 19.57 33.95
N LYS A 123 -2.60 20.70 33.98
CA LYS A 123 -1.99 22.04 33.94
C LYS A 123 -1.15 22.24 35.20
N SER A 124 0.18 22.33 35.07
CA SER A 124 1.02 22.79 36.17
C SER A 124 0.82 24.30 36.35
N HIS A 125 0.33 24.68 37.53
CA HIS A 125 0.32 26.07 37.98
C HIS A 125 1.76 26.59 38.13
N LYS A 126 2.01 27.73 37.48
CA LYS A 126 3.18 28.58 37.68
C LYS A 126 3.11 29.21 39.09
N ARG A 127 4.19 29.15 39.85
CA ARG A 127 4.54 30.10 40.91
C ARG A 127 6.01 30.47 40.72
#